data_AF-A0A3A6P716-F1
#
_entry.id   AF-A0A3A6P716-F1
#
_cell.length_a   1.000
_cell.length_b   1.000
_cell.length_c   1.000
_cell.angle_alpha   90.00
_cell.angle_beta   90.00
_cell.angle_gamma   90.00
#
_symmetry.space_group_name_H-M   'P 1'
#
loop_
_entity.id
_entity.type
_entity.pdbx_description
1 polymer ?
#
loop_
_entity_poly.entity_id
_entity_poly.type
_entity_poly.pdbx_seq_one_letter_code
_entity_poly.pdbx_strand_id
1 'polypeptide(L)'
;MTLYQVIKFYLLQGHYTIWESHVMTIVFSSLLATCVSLALSNWTERIEKRRVEVELREARLRTLQATMHTVQHIVNNFLNCVMLIRFEAEEEGAISKEALEKLEANIQEVSRQLVEIGELDDPGNSEEFSKFFPPKQ
;
A
#
# COMPACT_ATOMS: atom_id res chain seq x y z
N MET A 1 -12.38 -38.20 -32.02
CA MET A 1 -13.10 -38.50 -30.77
C MET A 1 -12.67 -37.51 -29.71
N THR A 2 -13.61 -36.83 -29.06
CA THR A 2 -13.27 -35.97 -27.91
C THR A 2 -12.95 -36.84 -26.68
N LEU A 3 -12.13 -36.35 -25.76
CA LEU A 3 -11.74 -37.08 -24.53
C LEU A 3 -12.97 -37.60 -23.75
N TYR A 4 -14.06 -36.83 -23.74
CA TYR A 4 -15.34 -37.22 -23.18
C TYR A 4 -15.93 -38.50 -23.83
N GLN A 5 -15.85 -38.64 -25.15
CA GLN A 5 -16.36 -39.83 -25.85
C GLN A 5 -15.56 -41.08 -25.50
N VAL A 6 -14.25 -40.95 -25.31
CA VAL A 6 -13.37 -42.05 -24.91
C VAL A 6 -13.66 -42.49 -23.47
N ILE A 7 -13.79 -41.54 -22.56
CA ILE A 7 -14.12 -41.81 -21.14
C ILE A 7 -15.52 -42.45 -21.03
N LYS A 8 -16.51 -41.91 -21.74
CA LYS A 8 -17.88 -42.45 -21.78
C LYS A 8 -17.92 -43.90 -22.28
N PHE A 9 -17.13 -44.23 -23.30
CA PHE A 9 -17.04 -45.58 -23.85
C PHE A 9 -16.42 -46.57 -22.85
N TYR A 10 -15.42 -46.13 -22.07
CA TYR A 10 -14.74 -46.97 -21.10
C TYR A 10 -15.51 -47.16 -19.78
N LEU A 11 -16.19 -46.12 -19.27
CA LEU A 11 -16.92 -46.18 -17.99
C LEU A 11 -18.25 -46.92 -18.09
N LEU A 12 -18.87 -46.95 -19.27
CA LEU A 12 -20.25 -47.35 -19.46
C LEU A 12 -20.32 -48.27 -20.70
N GLN A 13 -20.22 -49.58 -20.45
CA GLN A 13 -20.04 -50.67 -21.43
C GLN A 13 -21.13 -50.73 -22.54
N GLY A 14 -20.99 -49.88 -23.55
CA GLY A 14 -21.37 -50.16 -24.94
C GLY A 14 -22.86 -50.21 -25.34
N HIS A 15 -23.83 -50.16 -24.43
CA HIS A 15 -25.26 -50.23 -24.79
C HIS A 15 -26.00 -48.93 -24.45
N TYR A 16 -25.98 -47.96 -25.37
CA TYR A 16 -26.83 -46.77 -25.30
C TYR A 16 -27.62 -46.58 -26.58
N THR A 17 -28.89 -46.22 -26.42
CA THR A 17 -29.68 -45.61 -27.49
C THR A 17 -29.16 -44.19 -27.78
N ILE A 18 -29.40 -43.70 -29.00
CA ILE A 18 -29.00 -42.35 -29.44
C ILE A 18 -29.50 -41.28 -28.44
N TRP A 19 -30.71 -41.45 -27.91
CA TRP A 19 -31.34 -40.55 -26.95
C TRP A 19 -30.64 -40.51 -25.58
N GLU A 20 -30.28 -41.66 -25.00
CA GLU A 20 -29.54 -41.72 -23.73
C GLU A 20 -28.16 -41.07 -23.86
N SER A 21 -27.53 -41.22 -25.02
CA SER A 21 -26.25 -40.58 -25.30
C SER A 21 -26.36 -39.05 -25.32
N HIS A 22 -27.42 -38.49 -25.92
CA HIS A 22 -27.68 -37.05 -25.94
C HIS A 22 -27.98 -36.51 -24.54
N VAL A 23 -28.83 -37.18 -23.76
CA VAL A 23 -29.16 -36.77 -22.39
C VAL A 23 -27.91 -36.73 -21.51
N MET A 24 -27.06 -37.76 -21.55
CA MET A 24 -25.80 -37.76 -20.80
C MET A 24 -24.87 -36.60 -21.17
N THR A 25 -24.85 -36.22 -22.46
CA THR A 25 -24.00 -35.14 -22.93
C THR A 25 -24.49 -33.77 -22.46
N ILE A 26 -25.80 -33.55 -22.42
CA ILE A 26 -26.41 -32.33 -21.87
C ILE A 26 -26.13 -32.23 -20.37
N VAL A 27 -26.32 -33.32 -19.63
CA VAL A 27 -26.04 -33.33 -18.18
C VAL A 27 -24.56 -33.05 -17.92
N PHE A 28 -23.66 -33.72 -18.62
CA PHE A 28 -22.22 -33.51 -18.45
C PHE A 28 -21.78 -32.09 -18.82
N SER A 29 -22.27 -31.54 -19.94
CA SER A 29 -21.91 -30.18 -20.34
C SER A 29 -22.46 -29.13 -19.39
N SER A 30 -23.68 -29.31 -18.87
CA SER A 30 -24.27 -28.41 -17.86
C SER A 30 -23.52 -28.47 -16.52
N LEU A 31 -23.09 -29.67 -16.10
CA LEU A 31 -22.32 -29.85 -14.88
C LEU A 31 -20.95 -29.19 -15.02
N LEU A 32 -20.29 -29.42 -16.15
CA LEU A 32 -18.99 -28.81 -16.45
C LEU A 32 -19.09 -27.29 -16.53
N ALA A 33 -20.12 -26.76 -17.19
CA ALA A 33 -20.37 -25.31 -17.24
C ALA A 33 -20.59 -24.73 -15.83
N THR A 34 -21.35 -25.43 -14.98
CA THR A 34 -21.59 -24.99 -13.60
C THR A 34 -20.30 -25.00 -12.78
N CYS A 35 -19.49 -26.06 -12.87
CA CYS A 35 -18.20 -26.15 -12.20
C CYS A 35 -17.24 -25.03 -12.65
N VAL A 36 -17.17 -24.77 -13.95
CA VAL A 36 -16.34 -23.68 -14.51
C VAL A 36 -16.85 -22.32 -14.04
N SER A 37 -18.16 -22.09 -14.04
CA SER A 37 -18.76 -20.85 -13.55
C SER A 37 -18.43 -20.60 -12.09
N LEU A 38 -18.59 -21.60 -11.22
CA LEU A 38 -18.25 -21.48 -9.80
C LEU A 38 -16.75 -21.24 -9.58
N ALA A 39 -15.89 -21.90 -10.36
CA ALA A 39 -14.45 -21.68 -10.31
C ALA A 39 -14.08 -20.25 -10.71
N LEU A 40 -14.67 -19.72 -11.78
CA LEU A 40 -14.45 -18.35 -12.25
C LEU A 40 -14.97 -17.31 -11.24
N SER A 41 -16.17 -17.50 -10.69
CA SER A 41 -16.71 -16.61 -9.65
C SER A 41 -15.80 -16.56 -8.42
N ASN A 42 -15.35 -17.72 -7.92
CA ASN A 42 -14.42 -17.77 -6.79
C ASN A 42 -13.06 -17.15 -7.12
N TRP A 43 -12.57 -17.33 -8.34
CA TRP A 43 -11.28 -16.76 -8.77
C TRP A 43 -11.34 -15.23 -8.91
N THR A 44 -12.41 -14.71 -9.50
CA THR A 44 -12.63 -13.26 -9.63
C THR A 44 -12.76 -12.57 -8.28
N GLU A 45 -13.52 -13.15 -7.33
CA GLU A 45 -13.58 -12.63 -5.97
C GLU A 45 -12.21 -12.63 -5.27
N ARG A 46 -11.40 -13.66 -5.48
CA ARG A 46 -10.05 -13.73 -4.91
C ARG A 46 -9.11 -12.68 -5.51
N ILE A 47 -9.22 -12.42 -6.81
CA ILE A 47 -8.46 -11.36 -7.47
C ILE A 47 -8.87 -10.01 -6.90
N GLU A 48 -10.17 -9.76 -6.77
CA GLU A 48 -10.68 -8.49 -6.27
C GLU A 48 -10.22 -8.23 -4.83
N LYS A 49 -10.36 -9.24 -3.95
CA LYS A 49 -9.86 -9.15 -2.57
C LYS A 49 -8.36 -8.84 -2.51
N ARG A 50 -7.57 -9.48 -3.38
CA ARG A 50 -6.12 -9.20 -3.46
C ARG A 50 -5.83 -7.81 -3.99
N ARG A 51 -6.59 -7.30 -4.96
CA ARG A 51 -6.43 -5.93 -5.48
C ARG A 51 -6.65 -4.91 -4.37
N VAL A 52 -7.77 -5.02 -3.65
CA VAL A 52 -8.10 -4.13 -2.53
C VAL A 52 -7.02 -4.20 -1.44
N GLU A 53 -6.51 -5.38 -1.12
CA GLU A 53 -5.43 -5.54 -0.13
C GLU A 53 -4.12 -4.88 -0.58
N VAL A 54 -3.77 -5.02 -1.86
CA VAL A 54 -2.58 -4.36 -2.44
C VAL A 54 -2.75 -2.86 -2.45
N GLU A 55 -3.90 -2.34 -2.88
CA GLU A 55 -4.18 -0.90 -2.89
C GLU A 55 -4.10 -0.30 -1.48
N LEU A 56 -4.68 -0.98 -0.48
CA LEU A 56 -4.57 -0.54 0.92
C LEU A 56 -3.12 -0.56 1.41
N ARG A 57 -2.35 -1.58 1.03
CA ARG A 57 -0.93 -1.67 1.40
C ARG A 57 -0.10 -0.57 0.73
N GLU A 58 -0.37 -0.26 -0.54
CA GLU A 58 0.29 0.83 -1.25
C GLU A 58 -0.05 2.19 -0.62
N ALA A 59 -1.32 2.44 -0.29
CA ALA A 59 -1.73 3.66 0.40
C ALA A 59 -0.97 3.84 1.71
N ARG A 60 -0.91 2.79 2.55
CA ARG A 60 -0.15 2.80 3.82
C ARG A 60 1.35 3.06 3.60
N LEU A 61 1.95 2.49 2.56
CA LEU A 61 3.36 2.71 2.23
C LEU A 61 3.63 4.15 1.79
N ARG A 62 2.76 4.73 0.96
CA ARG A 62 2.88 6.13 0.52
C ARG A 62 2.79 7.08 1.70
N THR A 63 1.82 6.86 2.59
CA THR A 63 1.64 7.58 3.84
C THR A 63 2.89 7.51 4.73
N LEU A 64 3.44 6.31 4.93
CA LEU A 64 4.66 6.11 5.70
C LEU A 64 5.86 6.85 5.07
N GLN A 65 6.00 6.77 3.75
CA GLN A 65 7.07 7.47 3.03
C GLN A 65 6.93 8.99 3.15
N ALA A 66 5.73 9.54 2.99
CA ALA A 66 5.47 10.98 3.14
C ALA A 66 5.79 11.46 4.56
N THR A 67 5.36 10.70 5.57
CA THR A 67 5.65 10.98 6.98
C THR A 67 7.15 10.97 7.23
N MET A 68 7.87 9.92 6.79
CA MET A 68 9.31 9.84 6.99
C MET A 68 10.09 10.93 6.27
N HIS A 69 9.68 11.29 5.05
CA HIS A 69 10.30 12.41 4.33
C HIS A 69 10.12 13.73 5.09
N THR A 70 8.95 13.93 5.69
CA THR A 70 8.66 15.13 6.48
C THR A 70 9.44 15.18 7.79
N VAL A 71 9.49 14.06 8.52
CA VAL A 71 10.32 13.94 9.73
C VAL A 71 11.79 14.18 9.38
N GLN A 72 12.28 13.59 8.29
CA GLN A 72 13.65 13.79 7.84
C GLN A 72 13.94 15.26 7.52
N HIS A 73 12.99 15.97 6.89
CA HIS A 73 13.12 17.40 6.62
C HIS A 73 13.21 18.23 7.92
N ILE A 74 12.32 17.99 8.88
CA ILE A 74 12.31 18.68 10.18
C ILE A 74 13.63 18.44 10.92
N VAL A 75 14.06 17.19 11.02
CA VAL A 75 15.30 16.81 11.71
C VAL A 75 16.52 17.39 11.00
N ASN A 76 16.57 17.38 9.67
CA ASN A 76 17.68 17.98 8.93
C ASN A 76 17.78 19.48 9.16
N ASN A 77 16.66 20.19 9.16
CA ASN A 77 16.65 21.63 9.45
C ASN A 77 17.16 21.91 10.87
N PHE A 78 16.72 21.12 11.85
CA PHE A 78 17.22 21.22 13.22
C PHE A 78 18.74 20.97 13.31
N LEU A 79 19.23 19.90 12.67
CA LEU A 79 20.65 19.57 12.66
C LEU A 79 21.49 20.66 11.99
N ASN A 80 20.99 21.30 10.94
CA ASN A 80 21.65 22.45 10.32
C ASN A 80 21.78 23.63 11.30
N CYS A 81 20.72 23.94 12.07
CA CYS A 81 20.79 24.96 13.11
C CYS A 81 21.84 24.62 14.18
N VAL A 82 21.88 23.36 14.65
CA VAL A 82 22.89 22.89 15.61
C VAL A 82 24.30 23.01 15.04
N MET A 83 24.49 22.69 13.75
CA MET A 83 25.78 22.80 13.09
C MET A 83 26.25 24.25 12.97
N LEU A 84 25.35 25.20 12.71
CA LEU A 84 25.66 26.64 12.72
C LEU A 84 26.11 27.12 14.09
N ILE A 85 25.42 26.71 15.16
CA ILE A 85 25.80 27.06 16.54
C ILE A 85 27.15 26.47 16.90
N ARG A 86 27.43 25.24 16.46
CA ARG A 86 28.75 24.63 16.63
C ARG A 86 29.84 25.43 15.93
N PHE A 87 29.61 25.90 14.70
CA PHE A 87 30.57 26.74 13.98
C PHE A 87 30.85 28.05 14.71
N GLU A 88 29.81 28.72 15.22
CA GLU A 88 29.96 29.94 16.03
C GLU A 88 30.82 29.67 17.28
N ALA A 89 30.56 28.57 17.98
CA ALA A 89 31.36 28.17 19.14
C ALA A 89 32.83 27.89 18.79
N GLU A 90 33.09 27.31 17.61
CA GLU A 90 34.45 27.01 17.12
C GLU A 90 35.21 28.28 16.66
N GLU A 91 34.53 29.25 16.03
CA GLU A 91 35.14 30.49 15.55
C GLU A 91 35.31 31.55 16.66
N GLU A 92 34.29 31.77 17.47
CA GLU A 92 34.27 32.83 18.49
C GLU A 92 34.72 32.34 19.88
N GLY A 93 34.86 31.02 20.05
CA GLY A 93 35.23 30.38 21.33
C GLY A 93 34.12 30.43 22.39
N ALA A 94 32.95 30.96 22.06
CA ALA A 94 31.77 31.04 22.90
C ALA A 94 30.50 31.00 22.04
N ILE A 95 29.39 30.55 22.63
CA ILE A 95 28.07 30.61 21.99
C ILE A 95 27.40 31.90 22.42
N SER A 96 26.93 32.71 21.47
CA SER A 96 26.18 33.93 21.80
C SER A 96 24.85 33.59 22.47
N LYS A 97 24.36 34.52 23.30
CA LYS A 97 23.04 34.41 23.92
C LYS A 97 21.93 34.31 22.87
N GLU A 98 22.08 35.01 21.75
CA GLU A 98 21.13 34.98 20.64
C GLU A 98 21.08 33.59 19.98
N ALA A 99 22.24 32.94 19.76
CA ALA A 99 22.30 31.59 19.22
C ALA A 99 21.68 30.55 20.17
N LEU A 100 21.89 30.71 21.48
CA LEU A 100 21.27 29.87 22.49
C LEU A 100 19.74 30.03 22.53
N GLU A 101 19.24 31.26 22.45
CA GLU A 101 17.81 31.57 22.38
C GLU A 101 17.18 31.00 21.09
N LYS A 102 17.87 31.10 19.95
CA LYS A 102 17.44 30.47 18.68
C LYS A 102 17.42 28.95 18.78
N LEU A 103 18.37 28.33 19.49
CA LEU A 103 18.37 26.88 19.69
C LEU A 103 17.14 26.44 20.49
N GLU A 104 16.86 27.11 21.60
CA GLU A 104 15.71 26.82 22.46
C GLU A 104 14.40 26.94 21.66
N ALA A 105 14.24 28.02 20.88
CA ALA A 105 13.09 28.21 20.02
C ALA A 105 12.96 27.12 18.95
N ASN A 106 14.06 26.71 18.32
CA ASN A 106 14.06 25.62 17.33
C ASN A 106 13.72 24.26 17.98
N ILE A 107 14.19 23.98 19.20
CA ILE A 107 13.84 22.74 19.92
C ILE A 107 12.33 22.69 20.17
N GLN A 108 11.74 23.80 20.65
CA GLN A 108 10.29 23.88 20.87
C GLN A 108 9.51 23.71 19.58
N GLU A 109 9.95 24.35 18.50
CA GLU A 109 9.30 24.25 17.19
C GLU A 109 9.36 22.84 16.62
N VAL A 110 10.53 22.20 16.65
CA VAL A 110 10.70 20.81 16.19
C VAL A 110 9.86 19.86 17.02
N SER A 111 9.83 20.03 18.35
CA SER A 111 8.99 19.21 19.22
C SER A 111 7.52 19.36 18.87
N ARG A 112 7.06 20.58 18.60
CA ARG A 112 5.68 20.86 18.18
C ARG A 112 5.37 20.21 16.84
N GLN A 113 6.21 20.40 15.83
CA GLN A 113 6.03 19.83 14.49
C GLN A 113 6.01 18.29 14.50
N LEU A 114 6.84 17.64 15.33
CA LEU A 114 6.84 16.18 15.47
C LEU A 114 5.57 15.66 16.16
N VAL A 115 5.03 16.40 17.13
CA VAL A 115 3.72 16.07 17.74
C VAL A 115 2.60 16.25 16.71
N GLU A 116 2.59 17.37 15.97
CA GLU A 116 1.60 17.61 14.91
C GLU A 116 1.60 16.50 13.85
N ILE A 117 2.77 15.96 13.47
CA ILE A 117 2.88 14.80 12.57
C ILE A 117 2.33 13.52 13.21
N GLY A 118 2.58 13.31 14.50
CA GLY A 118 2.10 12.14 15.23
C GLY A 118 0.58 12.11 15.43
N GLU A 119 -0.07 13.28 15.35
CA GLU A 119 -1.51 13.46 15.52
C GLU A 119 -2.29 13.55 14.19
N LEU A 120 -1.64 13.35 13.05
CA LEU A 120 -2.33 13.39 11.75
C LEU A 120 -3.32 12.24 11.60
N ASP A 121 -4.60 12.58 11.47
CA ASP A 121 -5.72 11.64 11.28
C ASP A 121 -5.66 10.92 9.93
N ASP A 122 -5.25 11.61 8.85
CA ASP A 122 -5.04 11.04 7.52
C ASP A 122 -3.66 11.42 6.94
N PRO A 123 -2.61 10.65 7.29
CA PRO A 123 -1.28 10.90 6.77
C PRO A 123 -1.12 10.45 5.30
N GLY A 124 -2.20 10.11 4.60
CA GLY A 124 -2.26 9.97 3.14
C GLY A 124 -2.54 11.28 2.39
N ASN A 125 -3.01 12.33 3.06
CA ASN A 125 -3.31 13.61 2.44
C ASN A 125 -2.03 14.48 2.29
N SER A 126 -1.51 14.58 1.06
CA SER A 126 -0.28 15.33 0.77
C SER A 126 -0.36 16.82 1.11
N GLU A 127 -1.56 17.40 1.18
CA GLU A 127 -1.74 18.81 1.52
C GLU A 127 -1.37 19.10 2.98
N GLU A 128 -1.60 18.16 3.89
CA GLU A 128 -1.27 18.36 5.31
C GLU A 128 0.24 18.39 5.54
N PHE A 129 1.00 17.55 4.81
CA PHE A 129 2.45 17.56 4.86
C PHE A 129 3.08 18.79 4.21
N SER A 130 2.40 19.42 3.24
CA SER A 130 2.93 20.58 2.53
C SER A 130 3.25 21.77 3.46
N LYS A 131 2.58 21.87 4.61
CA LYS A 131 2.79 22.90 5.64
C LYS A 131 4.19 22.86 6.24
N PHE A 132 4.85 21.70 6.21
CA PHE A 132 6.19 21.50 6.76
C PHE A 132 7.30 21.74 5.73
N PHE A 133 6.96 21.98 4.46
CA PHE A 133 7.92 22.29 3.40
C PHE A 133 7.84 23.77 3.02
N PRO A 134 8.98 24.41 2.73
CA PRO A 134 8.97 25.74 2.13
C PRO A 134 8.24 25.70 0.77
N PRO A 135 7.51 26.76 0.38
CA PRO A 135 6.86 26.83 -0.92
C PRO A 135 7.91 26.66 -2.03
N LYS A 136 7.64 25.80 -3.00
CA LYS A 136 8.50 25.64 -4.19
C LYS A 136 8.51 26.96 -4.95
N GLN A 137 9.69 27.59 -5.04
CA GLN A 137 9.97 28.73 -5.91
C GLN A 137 10.05 28.27 -7.37
#